data_AF-A0A7V2EL37-F1
#
_entry.id   AF-A0A7V2EL37-F1
#
_cell.length_a   1.000
_cell.length_b   1.000
_cell.length_c   1.000
_cell.angle_alpha   90.00
_cell.angle_beta   90.00
_cell.angle_gamma   90.00
#
_symmetry.space_group_name_H-M   'P 1'
#
loop_
_entity.id
_entity.type
_entity.pdbx_description
1 polymer ?
#
loop_
_entity_poly.entity_id
_entity_poly.type
_entity_poly.pdbx_seq_one_letter_code
_entity_poly.pdbx_strand_id
1 'polypeptide(L)'
;MECINLNSMFGEKYRIKKDSAISNRRKVDPMYYIIPCKYGEIFPYGGDFLAAMVTSIRIANEVRSWSELEVTQDADDAVIFKFHVKHFEKVADRIMARKKKRLSKEHREKLATSNMKFRFKPASDSSKSGQDSTISDMLV
;
A
#
# COMPACT_ATOMS: atom_id res chain seq x y z
N MET A 1 -13.28 20.02 -1.17
CA MET A 1 -14.01 18.74 -1.28
C MET A 1 -13.12 17.69 -0.65
N GLU A 2 -13.56 17.05 0.42
CA GLU A 2 -12.77 16.04 1.12
C GLU A 2 -12.76 14.75 0.29
N CYS A 3 -11.60 14.11 0.19
CA CYS A 3 -11.40 12.92 -0.64
C CYS A 3 -10.98 11.77 0.25
N ILE A 4 -11.56 10.59 0.01
CA ILE A 4 -11.21 9.38 0.74
C ILE A 4 -9.71 9.07 0.61
N ASN A 5 -9.06 8.93 1.76
CA ASN A 5 -7.70 8.44 1.83
C ASN A 5 -7.66 6.91 1.93
N LEU A 6 -7.41 6.24 0.80
CA LEU A 6 -7.36 4.77 0.73
C LEU A 6 -6.31 4.16 1.67
N ASN A 7 -5.19 4.86 1.91
CA ASN A 7 -4.15 4.34 2.79
C ASN A 7 -4.62 4.33 4.26
N SER A 8 -5.30 5.39 4.70
CA SER A 8 -5.84 5.45 6.05
C SER A 8 -6.98 4.45 6.27
N MET A 9 -7.90 4.32 5.30
CA MET A 9 -9.09 3.46 5.45
C MET A 9 -8.82 1.97 5.19
N PHE A 10 -8.03 1.65 4.17
CA PHE A 10 -7.90 0.28 3.66
C PHE A 10 -6.47 -0.23 3.66
N GLY A 11 -5.49 0.63 3.96
CA GLY A 11 -4.07 0.31 3.89
C GLY A 11 -3.63 -0.77 4.87
N GLU A 12 -4.40 -1.09 5.90
CA GLU A 12 -4.07 -2.22 6.77
C GLU A 12 -4.25 -3.57 6.05
N LYS A 13 -5.35 -3.73 5.32
CA LYS A 13 -5.80 -5.00 4.70
C LYS A 13 -5.36 -5.11 3.25
N TYR A 14 -5.36 -4.01 2.50
CA TYR A 14 -5.12 -3.98 1.07
C TYR A 14 -3.78 -3.36 0.71
N ARG A 15 -3.24 -3.76 -0.44
CA ARG A 15 -2.07 -3.09 -1.03
C ARG A 15 -2.52 -1.75 -1.59
N ILE A 16 -1.77 -0.71 -1.29
CA ILE A 16 -1.98 0.63 -1.85
C ILE A 16 -0.76 0.95 -2.72
N LYS A 17 -0.98 1.44 -3.93
CA LYS A 17 0.05 1.97 -4.83
C LYS A 17 -0.26 3.43 -5.13
N LYS A 18 0.74 4.13 -5.67
CA LYS A 18 0.54 5.42 -6.33
C LYS A 18 0.25 5.16 -7.80
N ASP A 19 -0.62 5.96 -8.37
CA ASP A 19 -0.82 6.02 -9.82
C ASP A 19 0.52 6.36 -10.50
N SER A 20 0.81 5.66 -11.61
CA SER A 20 2.00 5.89 -12.43
C SER A 20 2.07 7.29 -13.04
N ALA A 21 0.94 7.98 -13.20
CA ALA A 21 0.86 9.34 -13.71
C ALA A 21 1.49 10.37 -12.76
N ILE A 22 1.72 10.02 -11.48
CA ILE A 22 2.49 10.85 -10.57
C ILE A 22 4.00 10.60 -10.75
N SER A 23 4.69 11.63 -11.26
CA SER A 23 6.14 11.75 -11.11
C SER A 23 6.52 11.88 -9.62
N ASN A 24 7.76 11.55 -9.24
CA ASN A 24 8.32 11.42 -7.87
C ASN A 24 8.06 12.60 -6.87
N ARG A 25 6.81 12.98 -6.65
CA ARG A 25 6.39 14.03 -5.73
C ARG A 25 6.43 13.47 -4.32
N ARG A 26 7.09 14.21 -3.42
CA ARG A 26 7.22 13.85 -2.00
C ARG A 26 5.87 13.84 -1.28
N LYS A 27 4.98 14.79 -1.62
CA LYS A 27 3.61 14.86 -1.13
C LYS A 27 2.67 14.39 -2.23
N VAL A 28 2.00 13.27 -1.99
CA VAL A 28 1.04 12.67 -2.94
C VAL A 28 -0.36 12.92 -2.40
N ASP A 29 -1.18 13.56 -3.23
CA ASP A 29 -2.59 13.77 -2.96
C ASP A 29 -3.30 12.41 -2.88
N PRO A 30 -4.18 12.17 -1.88
CA PRO A 30 -4.97 10.95 -1.76
C PRO A 30 -5.64 10.47 -3.04
N MET A 31 -6.03 11.38 -3.94
CA MET A 31 -6.64 11.05 -5.24
C MET A 31 -5.78 10.15 -6.13
N TYR A 32 -4.46 10.12 -5.91
CA TYR A 32 -3.55 9.30 -6.71
C TYR A 32 -3.18 7.98 -6.04
N TYR A 33 -3.83 7.62 -4.94
CA TYR A 33 -3.72 6.27 -4.42
C TYR A 33 -4.64 5.33 -5.16
N ILE A 34 -4.13 4.15 -5.47
CA ILE A 34 -4.88 3.07 -6.12
C ILE A 34 -4.76 1.78 -5.30
N ILE A 35 -5.82 0.98 -5.31
CA ILE A 35 -5.80 -0.41 -4.85
C ILE A 35 -5.73 -1.29 -6.10
N PRO A 36 -4.58 -1.89 -6.42
CA PRO A 36 -4.48 -2.79 -7.55
C PRO A 36 -5.35 -4.02 -7.29
N CYS A 37 -6.04 -4.48 -8.32
CA CYS A 37 -6.90 -5.65 -8.29
C CYS A 37 -6.40 -6.70 -9.30
N LYS A 38 -7.06 -7.85 -9.42
CA LYS A 38 -6.76 -8.80 -10.51
C LYS A 38 -7.38 -8.34 -11.82
N TYR A 39 -8.56 -7.74 -11.74
CA TYR A 39 -9.38 -7.35 -12.89
C TYR A 39 -9.47 -5.83 -13.07
N GLY A 40 -8.42 -5.09 -12.70
CA GLY A 40 -8.35 -3.64 -12.79
C GLY A 40 -7.86 -3.01 -11.48
N GLU A 41 -8.48 -1.92 -11.05
CA GLU A 41 -8.08 -1.16 -9.86
C GLU A 41 -9.20 -0.29 -9.28
N ILE A 42 -9.04 0.10 -8.01
CA ILE A 42 -9.95 1.01 -7.30
C ILE A 42 -9.21 2.28 -6.92
N PHE A 43 -9.82 3.44 -7.15
CA PHE A 43 -9.27 4.75 -6.85
C PHE A 43 -10.36 5.71 -6.33
N PRO A 44 -9.99 6.81 -5.66
CA PRO A 44 -10.95 7.79 -5.19
C PRO A 44 -11.65 8.53 -6.33
N TYR A 45 -12.95 8.79 -6.20
CA TYR A 45 -13.75 9.57 -7.16
C TYR A 45 -14.31 10.86 -6.54
N GLY A 46 -13.78 11.27 -5.38
CA GLY A 46 -14.20 12.45 -4.63
C GLY A 46 -15.36 12.20 -3.66
N GLY A 47 -15.43 13.00 -2.59
CA GLY A 47 -16.40 12.81 -1.52
C GLY A 47 -16.31 11.40 -0.92
N ASP A 48 -17.48 10.77 -0.73
CA ASP A 48 -17.60 9.40 -0.22
C ASP A 48 -17.62 8.32 -1.33
N PHE A 49 -17.22 8.69 -2.55
CA PHE A 49 -17.26 7.81 -3.71
C PHE A 49 -15.88 7.31 -4.13
N LEU A 50 -15.86 6.06 -4.55
CA LEU A 50 -14.73 5.41 -5.20
C LEU A 50 -15.14 5.05 -6.62
N ALA A 51 -14.14 4.85 -7.47
CA ALA A 51 -14.30 4.29 -8.79
C ALA A 51 -13.52 2.98 -8.89
N ALA A 52 -14.07 2.01 -9.61
CA ALA A 52 -13.43 0.79 -10.02
C ALA A 52 -13.31 0.77 -11.54
N MET A 53 -12.08 0.81 -12.05
CA MET A 53 -11.81 0.49 -13.44
C MET A 53 -11.73 -1.03 -13.56
N VAL A 54 -12.57 -1.62 -14.41
CA VAL A 54 -12.67 -3.07 -14.62
C VAL A 54 -12.26 -3.41 -16.04
N THR A 55 -11.15 -4.12 -16.20
CA THR A 55 -10.57 -4.47 -17.51
C THR A 55 -11.04 -5.82 -18.04
N SER A 56 -11.73 -6.62 -17.21
CA SER A 56 -12.28 -7.91 -17.65
C SER A 56 -13.74 -7.75 -18.06
N ILE A 57 -14.04 -7.95 -19.35
CA ILE A 57 -15.41 -7.86 -19.89
C ILE A 57 -16.39 -8.78 -19.15
N ARG A 58 -15.96 -9.99 -18.78
CA ARG A 58 -16.77 -10.93 -18.00
C ARG A 58 -17.17 -10.34 -16.65
N ILE A 59 -16.21 -9.77 -15.93
CA ILE A 59 -16.46 -9.19 -14.61
C ILE A 59 -17.28 -7.91 -14.74
N ALA A 60 -16.97 -7.06 -15.73
CA ALA A 60 -17.71 -5.83 -16.00
C ALA A 60 -19.20 -6.11 -16.27
N ASN A 61 -19.51 -7.06 -17.14
CA ASN A 61 -20.91 -7.44 -17.44
C ASN A 61 -21.64 -7.99 -16.22
N GLU A 62 -20.96 -8.74 -15.37
CA GLU A 62 -21.57 -9.26 -14.14
C GLU A 62 -21.91 -8.14 -13.15
N VAL A 63 -20.95 -7.26 -12.86
CA VAL A 63 -21.14 -6.19 -11.87
C VAL A 63 -22.02 -5.05 -12.40
N ARG A 64 -22.16 -4.91 -13.71
CA ARG A 64 -23.08 -3.94 -14.35
C ARG A 64 -24.54 -4.13 -13.92
N SER A 65 -24.91 -5.33 -13.47
CA SER A 65 -26.25 -5.61 -12.94
C SER A 65 -26.48 -5.13 -11.50
N TRP A 66 -25.44 -4.64 -10.81
CA TRP A 66 -25.52 -4.23 -9.41
C TRP A 66 -26.09 -2.81 -9.29
N SER A 67 -27.16 -2.66 -8.52
CA SER A 67 -27.81 -1.36 -8.26
C SER A 67 -26.91 -0.32 -7.59
N GLU A 68 -25.83 -0.75 -6.96
CA GLU A 68 -24.91 0.09 -6.19
C GLU A 68 -23.77 0.66 -7.03
N LEU A 69 -23.69 0.28 -8.31
CA LEU A 69 -22.67 0.74 -9.26
C LEU A 69 -23.30 1.62 -10.35
N GLU A 70 -22.67 2.76 -10.59
CA GLU A 70 -23.00 3.67 -11.69
C GLU A 70 -21.91 3.55 -12.76
N VAL A 71 -22.26 3.22 -14.00
CA VAL A 71 -21.29 3.24 -15.12
C VAL A 71 -20.98 4.70 -15.44
N THR A 72 -19.74 5.14 -15.21
CA THR A 72 -19.30 6.50 -15.56
C THR A 72 -18.60 6.56 -16.90
N GLN A 73 -17.98 5.45 -17.32
CA GLN A 73 -17.31 5.32 -18.61
C GLN A 73 -17.35 3.87 -19.08
N ASP A 74 -17.63 3.67 -20.37
CA ASP A 74 -17.62 2.38 -21.05
C ASP A 74 -16.69 2.51 -22.26
N ALA A 75 -15.46 2.02 -22.14
CA ALA A 75 -14.46 2.02 -23.20
C ALA A 75 -14.17 0.60 -23.66
N ASP A 76 -13.52 0.45 -24.81
CA ASP A 76 -13.26 -0.86 -25.42
C ASP A 76 -12.42 -1.79 -24.53
N ASP A 77 -11.52 -1.25 -23.72
CA ASP A 77 -10.57 -1.98 -22.88
C ASP A 77 -10.93 -1.99 -21.39
N ALA A 78 -11.82 -1.11 -20.94
CA ALA A 78 -12.26 -1.03 -19.56
C ALA A 78 -13.59 -0.31 -19.35
N VAL A 79 -14.30 -0.71 -18.30
CA VAL A 79 -15.50 -0.02 -17.80
C VAL A 79 -15.19 0.57 -16.43
N ILE A 80 -15.53 1.85 -16.23
CA ILE A 80 -15.39 2.52 -14.94
C ILE A 80 -16.74 2.57 -14.25
N PHE A 81 -16.78 2.00 -13.05
CA PHE A 81 -17.94 2.01 -12.17
C PHE A 81 -17.68 2.90 -10.96
N LYS A 82 -18.56 3.87 -10.70
CA LYS A 82 -18.56 4.67 -9.48
C LYS A 82 -19.47 4.03 -8.45
N PHE A 83 -19.05 4.05 -7.18
CA PHE A 83 -19.81 3.49 -6.07
C PHE A 83 -19.47 4.16 -4.75
N HIS A 84 -20.42 4.10 -3.82
CA HIS A 84 -20.22 4.65 -2.47
C HIS A 84 -19.29 3.76 -1.65
N VAL A 85 -18.41 4.34 -0.83
CA VAL A 85 -17.39 3.64 -0.02
C VAL A 85 -17.93 2.51 0.84
N LYS A 86 -19.20 2.59 1.27
CA LYS A 86 -19.91 1.53 2.02
C LYS A 86 -19.98 0.19 1.29
N HIS A 87 -19.90 0.18 -0.04
CA HIS A 87 -19.91 -1.03 -0.87
C HIS A 87 -18.52 -1.56 -1.20
N PHE A 88 -17.48 -0.96 -0.63
CA PHE A 88 -16.09 -1.27 -0.94
C PHE A 88 -15.76 -2.75 -0.83
N GLU A 89 -16.12 -3.43 0.26
CA GLU A 89 -15.74 -4.85 0.44
C GLU A 89 -16.36 -5.75 -0.64
N LYS A 90 -17.64 -5.55 -0.98
CA LYS A 90 -18.35 -6.28 -2.04
C LYS A 90 -17.66 -6.11 -3.40
N VAL A 91 -17.32 -4.86 -3.76
CA VAL A 91 -16.63 -4.56 -5.01
C VAL A 91 -15.21 -5.13 -5.00
N ALA A 92 -14.45 -4.87 -3.94
CA ALA A 92 -13.06 -5.26 -3.77
C ALA A 92 -12.89 -6.79 -3.85
N ASP A 93 -13.76 -7.57 -3.21
CA ASP A 93 -13.67 -9.03 -3.30
C ASP A 93 -14.01 -9.53 -4.71
N ARG A 94 -15.00 -8.92 -5.39
CA ARG A 94 -15.39 -9.33 -6.75
C ARG A 94 -14.32 -9.09 -7.79
N ILE A 95 -13.70 -7.90 -7.79
CA ILE A 95 -12.62 -7.58 -8.74
C ILE A 95 -11.24 -8.08 -8.26
N MET A 96 -11.21 -8.76 -7.10
CA MET A 96 -10.06 -9.38 -6.47
C MET A 96 -8.95 -8.38 -6.11
N ALA A 97 -9.30 -7.39 -5.30
CA ALA A 97 -8.37 -6.44 -4.71
C ALA A 97 -7.20 -7.15 -4.01
N ARG A 98 -5.98 -6.69 -4.30
CA ARG A 98 -4.77 -7.36 -3.82
C ARG A 98 -4.57 -7.04 -2.33
N LYS A 99 -4.69 -8.07 -1.49
CA LYS A 99 -4.47 -7.97 -0.04
C LYS A 99 -2.96 -7.90 0.30
N LYS A 100 -2.61 -7.24 1.40
CA LYS A 100 -1.24 -7.28 1.94
C LYS A 100 -0.96 -8.70 2.43
N LYS A 101 0.21 -9.25 2.08
CA LYS A 101 0.65 -10.53 2.62
C LYS A 101 1.08 -10.29 4.07
N ARG A 102 0.33 -10.81 5.03
CA ARG A 102 0.77 -10.87 6.44
C ARG A 102 1.24 -12.30 6.72
N LEU A 103 2.47 -12.43 7.22
CA LEU A 103 2.94 -13.70 7.76
C LEU A 103 2.14 -14.03 9.01
N SER A 104 1.68 -15.28 9.11
CA SER A 104 1.11 -15.79 10.36
C SER A 104 2.17 -15.73 11.48
N LYS A 105 1.73 -15.74 12.73
CA LYS A 105 2.64 -15.74 13.90
C LYS A 105 3.64 -16.88 13.81
N GLU A 106 3.17 -18.08 13.51
CA GLU A 106 3.99 -19.28 13.32
C GLU A 106 5.02 -19.13 12.20
N HIS A 107 4.63 -18.62 11.03
CA HIS A 107 5.58 -18.38 9.94
C HIS A 107 6.58 -17.27 10.27
N ARG A 108 6.17 -16.27 11.06
CA ARG A 108 7.05 -15.21 11.54
C ARG A 108 8.10 -15.77 12.51
N GLU A 109 7.70 -16.66 13.42
CA GLU A 109 8.60 -17.36 14.35
C GLU A 109 9.57 -18.28 13.60
N LYS A 110 9.09 -19.04 12.62
CA LYS A 110 9.94 -19.90 11.77
C LYS A 110 10.96 -19.11 10.94
N LEU A 111 10.59 -17.92 10.46
CA LEU A 111 11.51 -17.00 9.79
C LEU A 111 12.54 -16.42 10.76
N ALA A 112 12.11 -16.03 11.97
CA ALA A 112 13.02 -15.51 13.00
C ALA A 112 14.08 -16.54 13.40
N THR A 113 13.69 -17.81 13.59
CA THR A 113 14.61 -18.90 13.94
C THR A 113 15.53 -19.29 12.77
N SER A 114 14.99 -19.40 11.56
CA SER A 114 15.78 -19.74 10.36
C SER A 114 16.82 -18.67 10.00
N ASN A 115 16.50 -17.39 10.18
CA ASN A 115 17.42 -16.29 9.88
C ASN A 115 18.53 -16.09 10.92
N MET A 116 18.52 -16.80 12.06
CA MET A 116 19.57 -16.64 13.08
C MET A 116 20.96 -17.07 12.58
N LYS A 117 21.05 -18.06 11.68
CA LYS A 117 22.33 -18.52 11.11
C LYS A 117 23.00 -17.49 10.18
N PHE A 118 22.23 -16.60 9.59
CA PHE A 118 22.71 -15.61 8.61
C PHE A 118 22.58 -14.17 9.10
N ARG A 119 22.39 -13.99 10.41
CA ARG A 119 22.27 -12.65 11.00
C ARG A 119 23.63 -11.97 10.90
N PHE A 120 23.70 -10.87 10.16
CA PHE A 120 24.92 -10.07 10.06
C PHE A 120 25.42 -9.73 11.47
N LYS A 121 26.67 -10.09 11.76
CA LYS A 121 27.31 -9.68 13.01
C LYS A 121 27.40 -8.15 12.98
N PRO A 122 26.95 -7.45 14.04
CA PRO A 122 27.22 -6.03 14.15
C PRO A 122 28.75 -5.85 14.12
N ALA A 123 29.22 -4.83 13.40
CA ALA A 123 30.61 -4.43 13.46
C ALA A 123 30.92 -4.09 14.93
N SER A 124 31.70 -4.93 15.58
CA SER A 124 32.14 -4.73 16.96
C SER A 124 32.79 -3.36 17.09
N ASP A 125 32.37 -2.60 18.10
CA ASP A 125 32.93 -1.30 18.49
C ASP A 125 34.46 -1.35 18.50
N SER A 126 35.08 -0.64 17.56
CA SER A 126 36.48 -0.31 17.60
C SER A 126 36.70 0.76 18.68
N SER A 127 36.71 0.33 19.94
CA SER A 127 37.21 1.12 21.05
C SER A 127 38.68 1.47 20.79
N LYS A 128 38.93 2.64 20.20
CA LYS A 128 40.25 3.27 20.20
C LYS A 128 40.57 3.64 21.64
N SER A 129 41.38 2.80 22.28
CA SER A 129 42.20 3.15 23.43
C SER A 129 43.18 4.26 23.02
N GLY A 130 42.76 5.51 23.13
CA GLY A 130 43.65 6.68 23.09
C GLY A 130 44.13 6.95 24.52
N GLN A 131 45.41 6.68 24.74
CA GLN A 131 46.14 7.03 25.97
C GLN A 131 46.21 8.55 26.08
N ASP A 132 45.59 9.15 27.11
CA ASP A 132 45.91 10.51 27.53
C ASP A 132 47.13 10.46 28.45
N SER A 133 48.29 10.82 27.89
CA SER A 133 49.52 11.04 28.64
C SER A 133 49.45 12.35 29.41
N THR A 134 49.46 12.25 30.73
CA THR A 134 49.97 13.19 31.75
C THR A 134 50.49 14.53 31.24
N ILE A 135 49.76 15.60 31.57
CA ILE A 135 50.23 16.98 31.58
C ILE A 135 51.23 17.14 32.73
N SER A 136 52.46 17.54 32.37
CA SER A 136 53.53 17.91 33.30
C SER A 136 53.12 19.08 34.20
N ASP A 137 53.34 18.90 35.51
CA ASP A 137 53.42 19.95 36.49
C ASP A 137 54.50 20.97 36.09
N MET A 138 54.06 22.22 35.87
CA MET A 138 54.93 23.39 35.79
C MET A 138 55.37 23.78 37.21
N LEU A 139 56.66 23.59 37.47
CA LEU A 139 57.45 24.43 38.37
C LEU A 139 57.55 25.84 37.78
N VAL A 140 57.13 26.84 38.57
CA VAL A 140 57.82 28.10 38.98
C VAL A 140 56.76 29.11 39.43
#